data_AF-A0A931C3A8-F1
#
_entry.id   AF-A0A931C3A8-F1
#
_cell.length_a   1.000
_cell.length_b   1.000
_cell.length_c   1.000
_cell.angle_alpha   90.00
_cell.angle_beta   90.00
_cell.angle_gamma   90.00
#
_symmetry.space_group_name_H-M   'P 1'
#
loop_
_entity.id
_entity.type
_entity.pdbx_description
1 polymer ?
#
loop_
_entity_poly.entity_id
_entity_poly.type
_entity_poly.pdbx_seq_one_letter_code
_entity_poly.pdbx_strand_id
1 'polypeptide(L)'
;MTLVRSNSLLKAFYVIYNIIYQCFGFIALVFAATYINDFIIPDNLKWENGRLRNDLTNYSIVGIGILVIEVVLLLLVIYGINKAYLIKVLKSNIPTYVANWTLGINLILTLLTVIFVAFLSYRA
;
A
#
# COMPACT_ATOMS: atom_id res chain seq x y z
N MET A 1 23.37 12.05 29.93
CA MET A 1 22.39 11.81 28.85
C MET A 1 23.17 11.49 27.58
N THR A 2 23.49 10.22 27.36
CA THR A 2 24.38 9.76 26.29
C THR A 2 23.62 9.74 24.97
N LEU A 3 23.99 10.64 24.05
CA LEU A 3 23.61 10.60 22.66
C LEU A 3 24.14 9.28 22.06
N VAL A 4 23.29 8.25 22.02
CA VAL A 4 23.57 7.02 21.30
C VAL A 4 23.70 7.42 19.83
N ARG A 5 24.94 7.48 19.35
CA ARG A 5 25.33 7.68 17.95
C ARG A 5 24.70 6.55 17.14
N SER A 6 23.46 6.74 16.70
CA SER A 6 22.79 5.82 15.80
C SER A 6 23.67 5.66 14.56
N ASN A 7 24.13 4.43 14.32
CA ASN A 7 24.91 4.07 13.13
C ASN A 7 24.14 4.50 11.88
N SER A 8 24.75 5.34 11.04
CA SER A 8 24.18 5.83 9.78
C SER A 8 23.70 4.68 8.88
N LEU A 9 24.39 3.54 8.94
CA LEU A 9 24.02 2.30 8.27
C LEU A 9 22.64 1.77 8.66
N LEU A 10 22.29 1.74 9.95
CA LEU A 10 20.98 1.24 10.39
C LEU A 10 19.83 2.15 9.92
N LYS A 11 20.07 3.46 9.88
CA LYS A 11 19.13 4.42 9.30
C LYS A 11 18.97 4.20 7.79
N ALA A 12 20.06 3.96 7.08
CA ALA A 12 20.01 3.64 5.66
C ALA A 12 19.21 2.36 5.39
N PHE A 13 19.43 1.30 6.18
CA PHE A 13 18.63 0.06 6.08
C PHE A 13 17.14 0.30 6.31
N TYR A 14 16.76 1.11 7.31
CA TYR A 14 15.37 1.46 7.55
C TYR A 14 14.72 2.14 6.34
N VAL A 15 15.42 3.09 5.70
CA VAL A 15 14.92 3.79 4.52
C VAL A 15 14.82 2.85 3.32
N ILE A 16 15.87 2.07 3.05
CA ILE A 16 15.90 1.10 1.94
C ILE A 16 14.77 0.07 2.08
N TYR A 17 14.56 -0.46 3.29
CA TYR A 17 13.46 -1.38 3.58
C TYR A 17 12.08 -0.78 3.25
N ASN A 18 11.82 0.45 3.68
CA ASN A 18 10.55 1.11 3.40
C ASN A 18 10.36 1.43 1.91
N ILE A 19 11.43 1.79 1.19
CA ILE A 19 11.39 1.98 -0.27
C ILE A 19 11.05 0.67 -0.98
N ILE A 20 11.74 -0.42 -0.64
CA ILE A 20 11.48 -1.75 -1.22
C ILE A 20 10.04 -2.16 -0.95
N TYR A 21 9.57 -2.03 0.30
CA TYR A 21 8.19 -2.29 0.66
C TYR A 21 7.21 -1.49 -0.20
N GLN A 22 7.43 -0.19 -0.37
CA GLN A 22 6.54 0.66 -1.16
C GLN A 22 6.53 0.26 -2.65
N CYS A 23 7.69 -0.10 -3.22
CA CYS A 23 7.78 -0.61 -4.59
C CYS A 23 6.99 -1.92 -4.76
N PHE A 24 7.14 -2.86 -3.81
CA PHE A 24 6.35 -4.10 -3.83
C PHE A 24 4.86 -3.83 -3.64
N GLY A 25 4.49 -2.91 -2.75
CA GLY A 25 3.10 -2.49 -2.56
C GLY A 25 2.48 -1.92 -3.83
N PHE A 26 3.23 -1.11 -4.58
CA PHE A 26 2.80 -0.59 -5.89
C PHE A 26 2.53 -1.72 -6.88
N ILE A 27 3.49 -2.64 -7.04
CA ILE A 27 3.35 -3.79 -7.95
C ILE A 27 2.15 -4.65 -7.55
N ALA A 28 2.00 -4.93 -6.26
CA ALA A 28 0.89 -5.73 -5.74
C ALA A 28 -0.46 -5.05 -5.99
N LEU A 29 -0.58 -3.74 -5.81
CA LEU A 29 -1.81 -2.99 -6.08
C LEU A 29 -2.17 -2.97 -7.57
N VAL A 30 -1.18 -2.77 -8.44
CA VAL A 30 -1.39 -2.84 -9.90
C VAL A 30 -1.82 -4.25 -10.29
N PHE A 31 -1.12 -5.27 -9.80
CA PHE A 31 -1.45 -6.67 -10.07
C PHE A 31 -2.85 -7.04 -9.56
N ALA A 32 -3.16 -6.64 -8.32
CA ALA A 32 -4.48 -6.83 -7.73
C ALA A 32 -5.55 -6.13 -8.59
N ALA A 33 -5.33 -4.89 -9.02
CA ALA A 33 -6.30 -4.19 -9.86
C ALA A 33 -6.50 -4.84 -11.25
N THR A 34 -5.45 -5.40 -11.86
CA THR A 34 -5.59 -6.12 -13.14
C THR A 34 -6.30 -7.45 -12.93
N TYR A 35 -5.80 -8.29 -12.00
CA TYR A 35 -6.24 -9.68 -11.88
C TYR A 35 -7.46 -9.87 -10.99
N ILE A 36 -7.64 -9.09 -9.92
CA ILE A 36 -8.86 -9.17 -9.08
C ILE A 36 -10.06 -8.68 -9.88
N ASN A 37 -9.91 -7.64 -10.71
CA ASN A 37 -11.00 -7.24 -11.61
C ASN A 37 -11.34 -8.33 -12.63
N ASP A 38 -10.34 -8.99 -13.20
CA ASP A 38 -10.55 -10.07 -14.17
C ASP A 38 -11.05 -11.38 -13.52
N PHE A 39 -10.65 -11.66 -12.27
CA PHE A 39 -11.01 -12.88 -11.55
C PHE A 39 -12.40 -12.77 -10.90
N ILE A 40 -12.77 -11.59 -10.39
CA ILE A 40 -14.10 -11.36 -9.78
C ILE A 40 -15.15 -11.14 -10.87
N ILE A 41 -14.80 -10.55 -12.01
CA ILE A 41 -15.74 -10.30 -13.12
C ILE A 41 -15.26 -11.09 -14.34
N PRO A 42 -15.80 -12.29 -14.59
CA PRO A 42 -15.43 -13.07 -15.77
C PRO A 42 -15.73 -12.30 -17.06
N ASP A 43 -14.92 -12.53 -18.08
CA ASP A 43 -14.92 -11.72 -19.32
C ASP A 43 -16.26 -11.74 -20.08
N ASN A 44 -17.08 -12.77 -19.86
CA ASN A 44 -18.44 -12.87 -20.41
C ASN A 44 -19.43 -11.84 -19.80
N LEU A 45 -19.05 -11.17 -18.72
CA LEU A 45 -19.84 -10.17 -18.02
C LEU A 45 -19.38 -8.72 -18.28
N LYS A 46 -18.27 -8.55 -19.02
CA LYS A 46 -17.79 -7.26 -19.52
C LYS A 46 -18.40 -6.99 -20.90
N TRP A 47 -18.68 -5.74 -21.23
CA TRP A 47 -19.08 -5.36 -22.58
C TRP A 47 -17.89 -5.50 -23.55
N GLU A 48 -18.13 -5.61 -24.86
CA GLU A 48 -17.09 -5.74 -25.90
C GLU A 48 -16.04 -4.61 -25.89
N ASN A 49 -16.37 -3.48 -25.28
CA ASN A 49 -15.49 -2.32 -25.07
C ASN A 49 -14.79 -2.32 -23.69
N GLY A 50 -14.69 -3.47 -23.02
CA GLY A 50 -13.98 -3.65 -21.75
C GLY A 50 -14.69 -3.08 -20.51
N ARG A 51 -15.83 -2.41 -20.70
CA ARG A 51 -16.58 -1.76 -19.62
C ARG A 51 -17.44 -2.76 -18.85
N LEU A 52 -17.52 -2.57 -17.54
CA LEU A 52 -18.44 -3.29 -16.66
C LEU A 52 -19.90 -2.97 -16.98
N ARG A 53 -20.74 -3.99 -16.96
CA ARG A 53 -22.20 -3.85 -17.12
C ARG A 53 -22.81 -3.22 -15.85
N ASN A 54 -23.81 -2.35 -16.02
CA ASN A 54 -24.38 -1.53 -14.91
C ASN A 54 -25.00 -2.36 -13.78
N ASP A 55 -25.35 -3.62 -14.03
CA ASP A 55 -25.82 -4.61 -13.05
C ASP A 55 -24.69 -5.19 -12.18
N LEU A 56 -23.43 -5.01 -12.56
CA LEU A 56 -22.24 -5.48 -11.85
C LEU A 56 -21.49 -4.39 -11.07
N THR A 57 -21.97 -3.15 -11.13
CA THR A 57 -21.37 -2.01 -10.41
C THR A 57 -21.27 -2.30 -8.90
N ASN A 58 -22.25 -3.01 -8.32
CA ASN A 58 -22.21 -3.43 -6.92
C ASN A 58 -21.07 -4.41 -6.61
N TYR A 59 -20.75 -5.33 -7.54
CA TYR A 59 -19.62 -6.27 -7.36
C TYR A 59 -18.27 -5.54 -7.44
N SER A 60 -18.16 -4.55 -8.33
CA SER A 60 -16.95 -3.70 -8.42
C SER A 60 -16.76 -2.87 -7.15
N ILE A 61 -17.84 -2.32 -6.56
CA ILE A 61 -17.78 -1.60 -5.28
C ILE A 61 -17.30 -2.52 -4.15
N VAL A 62 -17.80 -3.76 -4.08
CA VAL A 62 -17.35 -4.75 -3.08
C VAL A 62 -15.88 -5.11 -3.28
N GLY A 63 -15.42 -5.29 -4.51
CA GLY A 63 -14.01 -5.55 -4.84
C GLY A 63 -13.08 -4.41 -4.40
N ILE A 64 -13.46 -3.15 -4.65
CA ILE A 64 -12.74 -1.98 -4.15
C ILE A 64 -12.73 -1.95 -2.62
N GLY A 65 -13.86 -2.28 -1.98
CA GLY A 65 -13.97 -2.35 -0.52
C GLY A 65 -12.98 -3.34 0.09
N ILE A 66 -12.86 -4.55 -0.48
CA ILE A 66 -11.88 -5.56 -0.05
C ILE A 66 -10.46 -5.03 -0.20
N LEU A 67 -10.14 -4.42 -1.33
CA LEU A 67 -8.81 -3.88 -1.63
C LEU A 67 -8.42 -2.74 -0.68
N VAL A 68 -9.38 -1.89 -0.28
CA VAL A 68 -9.18 -0.86 0.76
C VAL A 68 -8.89 -1.50 2.12
N ILE A 69 -9.62 -2.55 2.51
CA ILE A 69 -9.39 -3.25 3.77
C ILE A 69 -8.00 -3.89 3.79
N GLU A 70 -7.59 -4.55 2.71
CA GLU A 70 -6.26 -5.16 2.58
C GLU A 70 -5.14 -4.11 2.70
N VAL A 71 -5.31 -2.97 2.05
CA VAL A 71 -4.38 -1.82 2.14
C VAL A 71 -4.27 -1.33 3.58
N VAL A 72 -5.38 -1.17 4.29
CA VAL A 72 -5.38 -0.72 5.69
C VAL A 72 -4.66 -1.74 6.59
N LEU A 73 -4.91 -3.04 6.40
CA LEU A 73 -4.22 -4.09 7.15
C LEU A 73 -2.71 -4.09 6.90
N LEU A 74 -2.30 -3.97 5.63
CA LEU A 74 -0.88 -3.86 5.26
C LEU A 74 -0.22 -2.62 5.89
N LEU A 75 -0.92 -1.49 5.89
CA LEU A 75 -0.45 -0.25 6.53
C LEU A 75 -0.29 -0.40 8.05
N LEU A 76 -1.17 -1.15 8.71
CA LEU A 76 -1.04 -1.45 10.14
C LEU A 76 0.15 -2.38 10.42
N VAL A 77 0.38 -3.39 9.58
CA VAL A 77 1.52 -4.31 9.70
C VAL A 77 2.84 -3.54 9.53
N ILE A 78 2.97 -2.71 8.50
CA ILE A 78 4.20 -1.94 8.26
C ILE A 78 4.44 -0.92 9.38
N TYR A 79 3.38 -0.32 9.94
CA TYR A 79 3.49 0.53 11.12
C TYR A 79 4.08 -0.24 12.32
N GLY A 80 3.56 -1.44 12.59
CA GLY A 80 4.05 -2.31 13.65
C GLY A 80 5.53 -2.67 13.48
N ILE A 81 5.93 -3.05 12.26
CA ILE A 81 7.33 -3.38 11.93
C ILE A 81 8.23 -2.15 12.09
N ASN A 82 7.85 -1.00 11.54
CA ASN A 82 8.63 0.23 11.63
C ASN A 82 8.81 0.67 13.09
N LYS A 83 7.74 0.63 13.89
CA LYS A 83 7.80 0.94 15.33
C LYS A 83 8.69 -0.04 16.08
N ALA A 84 8.58 -1.34 15.80
CA ALA A 84 9.42 -2.36 16.42
C ALA A 84 10.91 -2.17 16.05
N TYR A 85 11.22 -1.86 14.80
CA TYR A 85 12.58 -1.59 14.35
C TYR A 85 13.18 -0.34 15.03
N LEU A 86 12.40 0.75 15.09
CA LEU A 86 12.83 2.00 15.74
C LEU A 86 13.10 1.82 17.24
N ILE A 87 12.32 0.97 17.93
CA ILE A 87 12.50 0.67 19.36
C ILE A 87 13.67 -0.30 19.58
N LYS A 88 13.64 -1.45 18.91
CA LYS A 88 14.55 -2.58 19.22
C LYS A 88 15.93 -2.42 18.59
N VAL A 89 16.00 -1.88 17.37
CA VAL A 89 17.24 -1.81 16.58
C VAL A 89 17.86 -0.43 16.68
N LEU A 90 17.09 0.61 16.33
CA LEU A 90 17.61 1.97 16.27
C LEU A 90 17.69 2.65 17.64
N LYS A 91 17.00 2.11 18.65
CA LYS A 91 16.84 2.68 20.01
C LYS A 91 16.50 4.18 19.96
N SER A 92 15.57 4.53 19.07
CA SER A 92 15.14 5.91 18.86
C SER A 92 14.47 6.47 20.12
N ASN A 93 14.71 7.74 20.42
CA ASN A 93 14.05 8.45 21.51
C ASN A 93 12.58 8.81 21.19
N ILE A 94 12.20 8.80 19.90
CA ILE A 94 10.87 9.20 19.41
C ILE A 94 10.29 8.19 18.39
N PRO A 95 10.21 6.89 18.73
CA PRO A 95 9.88 5.84 17.77
C PRO A 95 8.45 5.98 17.23
N THR A 96 7.49 6.37 18.08
CA THR A 96 6.09 6.53 17.67
C THR A 96 5.92 7.69 16.68
N TYR A 97 6.61 8.81 16.90
CA TYR A 97 6.53 9.97 16.01
C TYR A 97 7.07 9.65 14.62
N VAL A 98 8.25 9.01 14.54
CA VAL A 98 8.86 8.63 13.26
C VAL A 98 8.01 7.56 12.55
N ALA A 99 7.49 6.56 13.28
CA ALA A 99 6.63 5.53 12.72
C ALA A 99 5.32 6.12 12.16
N ASN A 100 4.70 7.08 12.86
CA ASN A 100 3.49 7.77 12.38
C ASN A 100 3.78 8.58 11.11
N TRP A 101 4.92 9.26 11.05
CA TRP A 101 5.35 9.98 9.84
C TRP A 101 5.57 9.03 8.65
N THR A 102 6.26 7.91 8.86
CA THR A 102 6.46 6.91 7.82
C THR A 102 5.12 6.32 7.35
N LEU A 103 4.20 6.04 8.27
CA LEU A 103 2.84 5.60 7.95
C LEU A 103 2.09 6.64 7.10
N GLY A 104 2.17 7.92 7.48
CA GLY A 104 1.53 9.01 6.73
C GLY A 104 2.07 9.12 5.29
N ILE A 105 3.38 9.01 5.11
CA ILE A 105 4.00 9.00 3.77
C ILE A 105 3.53 7.79 2.96
N ASN A 106 3.56 6.59 3.55
CA ASN A 106 3.11 5.37 2.87
C ASN A 106 1.62 5.48 2.48
N LEU A 107 0.76 6.00 3.36
CA LEU A 107 -0.66 6.23 3.08
C LEU A 107 -0.84 7.15 1.87
N ILE A 108 -0.15 8.30 1.83
CA ILE A 108 -0.24 9.24 0.71
C ILE A 108 0.20 8.58 -0.59
N LEU A 109 1.35 7.88 -0.59
CA LEU A 109 1.86 7.20 -1.79
C LEU A 109 0.92 6.08 -2.27
N THR A 110 0.34 5.33 -1.34
CA THR A 110 -0.64 4.28 -1.65
C THR A 110 -1.92 4.89 -2.23
N LEU A 111 -2.45 5.99 -1.66
CA LEU A 111 -3.63 6.67 -2.21
C LEU A 111 -3.38 7.21 -3.62
N LEU A 112 -2.22 7.83 -3.86
CA LEU A 112 -1.82 8.28 -5.20
C LEU A 112 -1.73 7.11 -6.17
N THR A 113 -1.24 5.95 -5.72
CA THR A 113 -1.18 4.73 -6.52
C THR A 113 -2.58 4.24 -6.87
N VAL A 114 -3.50 4.16 -5.90
CA VAL A 114 -4.88 3.74 -6.13
C VAL A 114 -5.58 4.66 -7.14
N ILE A 115 -5.42 5.98 -7.00
CA ILE A 115 -5.97 6.96 -7.94
C ILE A 115 -5.38 6.76 -9.35
N PHE A 116 -4.06 6.59 -9.45
CA PHE A 116 -3.38 6.36 -10.71
C PHE A 116 -3.86 5.08 -11.40
N VAL A 117 -3.98 3.99 -10.65
CA VAL A 117 -4.50 2.71 -11.14
C VAL A 117 -5.94 2.83 -11.60
N ALA A 118 -6.81 3.47 -10.80
CA ALA A 118 -8.20 3.72 -11.17
C ALA A 118 -8.33 4.55 -12.46
N PHE A 119 -7.46 5.55 -12.64
CA PHE A 119 -7.41 6.35 -13.86
C PHE A 119 -6.99 5.52 -15.09
N LEU A 120 -5.98 4.65 -14.94
CA LEU A 120 -5.58 3.73 -16.02
C LEU A 120 -6.72 2.78 -16.40
N SER A 121 -7.40 2.18 -15.41
CA SER A 121 -8.53 1.28 -15.64
C SER A 121 -9.74 1.95 -16.30
N TYR A 122 -9.94 3.26 -16.10
CA TYR A 122 -11.04 4.00 -16.75
C TYR A 122 -10.75 4.35 -18.22
N ARG A 123 -9.46 4.43 -18.58
CA ARG A 123 -9.03 4.83 -19.93
C ARG A 123 -8.78 3.64 -20.86
N ALA A 124 -8.50 2.46 -20.31
CA ALA A 124 -8.43 1.19 -21.02
C ALA A 124 -9.84 0.72 -21.42
#